data_AF-F1T7H6-F1
#
_entry.id   AF-F1T7H6-F1
#
_cell.length_a   1.000
_cell.length_b   1.000
_cell.length_c   1.000
_cell.angle_alpha   90.00
_cell.angle_beta   90.00
_cell.angle_gamma   90.00
#
_symmetry.space_group_name_H-M   'P 1'
#
loop_
_entity.id
_entity.type
_entity.pdbx_description
1 polymer ?
#
loop_
_entity_poly.entity_id
_entity_poly.type
_entity_poly.pdbx_seq_one_letter_code
_entity_poly.pdbx_strand_id
1 'polypeptide(L)'
;MEMIDRYIYAVAQHLPENIREDVSKELRSNIQDMLTEDASDAQIKEVLEKLGNPAKLAVEYNPQKRYLIGPGVYNQYIKLLKLVTGIAAITLGCIAIFTGVFNFSDVQKPQEIVSDVISAAMGGAMQGAFWVTLVFIIMERSGVHEGHSPFKNKKWTLEDLKAIPDYGKKKISRVSTTVEIFFTILFASLLIFRPEIIGVSLKGSGFVPILNAEILSTYTVGIVLLAIVSLGILVWKTIYPYWSIPLAAANAGFNIATAVLMLFMVRDTNIVNVKFLHLLEDLTNLTLSQVTLLWQRGLMIFAAVFIIIVIIDSIAGVFKCKR
;
A
#
# COMPACT_ATOMS: atom_id res chain seq x y z
N MET A 1 -43.50 4.24 31.10
CA MET A 1 -42.97 2.97 30.51
C MET A 1 -42.81 3.03 28.99
N GLU A 2 -43.83 3.41 28.21
CA GLU A 2 -43.76 3.46 26.73
C GLU A 2 -42.56 4.29 26.18
N MET A 3 -42.21 5.41 26.81
CA MET A 3 -41.06 6.23 26.38
C MET A 3 -39.72 5.48 26.49
N ILE A 4 -39.55 4.68 27.55
CA ILE A 4 -38.34 3.86 27.75
C ILE A 4 -38.26 2.79 26.66
N ASP A 5 -39.38 2.11 26.38
CA ASP A 5 -39.44 1.09 25.33
C ASP A 5 -39.12 1.68 23.95
N ARG A 6 -39.69 2.86 23.63
CA ARG A 6 -39.40 3.57 22.37
C ARG A 6 -37.95 4.02 22.28
N TYR A 7 -37.36 4.48 23.39
CA TYR A 7 -35.95 4.86 23.43
C TYR A 7 -35.03 3.66 23.20
N ILE A 8 -35.24 2.56 23.94
CA ILE A 8 -34.46 1.33 23.79
C ILE A 8 -34.60 0.78 22.37
N TYR A 9 -35.82 0.76 21.83
CA TYR A 9 -36.06 0.33 20.45
C TYR A 9 -35.29 1.19 19.44
N ALA A 10 -35.27 2.52 19.62
CA ALA A 10 -34.49 3.42 18.78
C ALA A 10 -32.98 3.15 18.87
N VAL A 11 -32.43 2.83 20.04
CA VAL A 11 -31.03 2.41 20.20
C VAL A 11 -30.80 1.07 19.48
N ALA A 12 -31.66 0.08 19.72
CA ALA A 12 -31.52 -1.27 19.19
C ALA A 12 -31.54 -1.31 17.65
N GLN A 13 -32.34 -0.48 16.98
CA GLN A 13 -32.34 -0.39 15.51
C GLN A 13 -30.97 -0.05 14.92
N HIS A 14 -30.15 0.69 15.67
CA HIS A 14 -28.81 1.06 15.22
C HIS A 14 -27.74 0.00 15.53
N LEU A 15 -28.07 -1.09 16.24
CA LEU A 15 -27.14 -2.17 16.59
C LEU A 15 -27.21 -3.35 15.60
N PRO A 16 -26.13 -4.15 15.46
CA PRO A 16 -26.15 -5.46 14.81
C PRO A 16 -27.16 -6.42 15.47
N GLU A 17 -27.87 -7.21 14.66
CA GLU A 17 -28.95 -8.10 15.15
C GLU A 17 -28.52 -9.03 16.28
N ASN A 18 -27.30 -9.54 16.22
CA ASN A 18 -26.77 -10.50 17.18
C ASN A 18 -26.52 -9.94 18.59
N ILE A 19 -26.52 -8.62 18.78
CA ILE A 19 -26.32 -7.99 20.10
C ILE A 19 -27.51 -7.13 20.55
N ARG A 20 -28.53 -6.96 19.69
CA ARG A 20 -29.67 -6.09 19.97
C ARG A 20 -30.37 -6.45 21.26
N GLU A 21 -30.63 -7.74 21.47
CA GLU A 21 -31.41 -8.22 22.61
C GLU A 21 -30.64 -8.03 23.93
N ASP A 22 -29.36 -8.43 23.95
CA ASP A 22 -28.51 -8.32 25.13
C ASP A 22 -28.31 -6.86 25.54
N VAL A 23 -27.96 -5.99 24.56
CA VAL A 23 -27.80 -4.55 24.83
C VAL A 23 -29.12 -3.91 25.23
N SER A 24 -30.26 -4.33 24.66
CA SER A 24 -31.57 -3.80 25.06
C SER A 24 -31.93 -4.15 26.51
N LYS A 25 -31.58 -5.36 26.96
CA LYS A 25 -31.77 -5.80 28.35
C LYS A 25 -30.86 -5.03 29.31
N GLU A 26 -29.58 -4.90 28.96
CA GLU A 26 -28.60 -4.13 29.74
C GLU A 26 -29.00 -2.66 29.85
N LEU A 27 -29.34 -2.02 28.73
CA LEU A 27 -29.76 -0.63 28.70
C LEU A 27 -31.04 -0.41 29.51
N ARG A 28 -31.99 -1.37 29.50
CA ARG A 28 -33.19 -1.30 30.34
C ARG A 28 -32.83 -1.31 31.82
N SER A 29 -31.94 -2.21 32.25
CA SER A 29 -31.47 -2.27 33.63
C SER A 29 -30.81 -0.96 34.03
N ASN A 30 -29.90 -0.45 33.19
CA ASN A 30 -29.20 0.82 33.44
C ASN A 30 -30.19 2.00 33.57
N ILE A 31 -31.24 2.07 32.74
CA ILE A 31 -32.26 3.11 32.85
C ILE A 31 -33.07 2.94 34.15
N GLN A 32 -33.43 1.71 34.52
CA GLN A 32 -34.17 1.44 35.76
C GLN A 32 -33.37 1.81 37.00
N ASP A 33 -32.06 1.54 37.03
CA ASP A 33 -31.17 1.91 38.13
C ASP A 33 -31.01 3.43 38.30
N MET A 34 -31.28 4.21 37.24
CA MET A 34 -31.26 5.67 37.27
C MET A 34 -32.59 6.29 37.76
N LEU A 35 -33.66 5.49 37.87
CA LEU A 35 -35.00 5.94 38.25
C LEU A 35 -35.33 5.56 39.69
N THR A 36 -36.14 6.38 40.36
CA THR A 36 -36.72 6.06 41.68
C THR A 36 -37.93 5.12 41.52
N GLU A 37 -38.32 4.37 42.56
CA GLU A 37 -39.44 3.41 42.50
C GLU A 37 -40.76 4.03 41.98
N ASP A 38 -41.02 5.30 42.32
CA ASP A 38 -42.18 6.08 41.84
C ASP A 38 -41.78 7.18 40.86
N ALA A 39 -40.99 6.84 39.82
CA ALA A 39 -40.51 7.83 38.86
C ALA A 39 -41.64 8.50 38.06
N SER A 40 -41.64 9.83 38.07
CA SER A 40 -42.57 10.64 37.25
C SER A 40 -42.15 10.66 35.78
N ASP A 41 -43.10 10.96 34.88
CA ASP A 41 -42.81 11.13 33.45
C ASP A 41 -41.75 12.21 33.18
N ALA A 42 -41.67 13.25 34.03
CA ALA A 42 -40.66 14.29 33.94
C ALA A 42 -39.25 13.75 34.24
N GLN A 43 -39.11 12.90 35.28
CA GLN A 43 -37.83 12.24 35.59
C GLN A 43 -37.41 11.26 34.51
N ILE A 44 -38.35 10.49 33.95
CA ILE A 44 -38.06 9.60 32.81
C ILE A 44 -37.51 10.41 31.65
N LYS A 45 -38.15 11.54 31.31
CA LYS A 45 -37.68 12.42 30.24
C LYS A 45 -36.29 12.96 30.51
N GLU A 46 -36.02 13.43 31.73
CA GLU A 46 -34.70 13.94 32.14
C GLU A 46 -33.60 12.88 32.02
N VAL A 47 -33.85 11.65 32.46
CA VAL A 47 -32.90 10.52 32.34
C VAL A 47 -32.62 10.20 30.87
N LEU A 48 -33.66 10.13 30.02
CA LEU A 48 -33.50 9.85 28.60
C LEU A 48 -32.78 10.99 27.86
N GLU A 49 -33.03 12.25 28.24
CA GLU A 49 -32.30 13.42 27.71
C GLU A 49 -30.83 13.42 28.16
N LYS A 50 -30.53 12.97 29.39
CA LYS A 50 -29.18 12.81 29.91
C LYS A 50 -28.40 11.71 29.17
N LEU A 51 -29.05 10.61 28.80
CA LEU A 51 -28.48 9.56 27.93
C LEU A 51 -28.28 10.06 26.49
N GLY A 52 -29.06 11.06 26.07
CA GLY A 52 -28.86 11.76 24.81
C GLY A 52 -29.41 11.02 23.60
N ASN A 53 -28.81 11.25 22.43
CA ASN A 53 -29.34 10.74 21.16
C ASN A 53 -29.17 9.21 21.05
N PRO A 54 -30.25 8.43 20.79
CA PRO A 54 -30.20 6.97 20.68
C PRO A 54 -29.17 6.44 19.69
N ALA A 55 -28.98 7.13 18.55
CA ALA A 55 -28.02 6.73 17.54
C ALA A 55 -26.56 6.92 17.99
N LYS A 56 -26.29 7.94 18.82
CA LYS A 56 -24.96 8.14 19.42
C LYS A 56 -24.69 7.10 20.50
N LEU A 57 -25.67 6.85 21.38
CA LEU A 57 -25.56 5.86 22.44
C LEU A 57 -25.33 4.45 21.87
N ALA A 58 -26.00 4.09 20.77
CA ALA A 58 -25.80 2.82 20.09
C ALA A 58 -24.35 2.60 19.61
N VAL A 59 -23.60 3.66 19.30
CA VAL A 59 -22.19 3.53 18.90
C VAL A 59 -21.31 3.11 20.09
N GLU A 60 -21.65 3.56 21.30
CA GLU A 60 -20.90 3.21 22.52
C GLU A 60 -21.12 1.75 22.93
N TYR A 61 -22.34 1.24 22.75
CA TYR A 61 -22.67 -0.17 22.99
C TYR A 61 -22.26 -1.12 21.86
N ASN A 62 -21.86 -0.61 20.69
CA ASN A 62 -21.45 -1.46 19.57
C ASN A 62 -19.97 -1.85 19.70
N PRO A 63 -19.65 -3.13 19.95
CA PRO A 63 -18.26 -3.59 20.05
C PRO A 63 -17.51 -3.49 18.72
N GLN A 64 -18.22 -3.45 17.59
CA GLN A 64 -17.60 -3.29 16.26
C GLN A 64 -17.68 -1.84 15.80
N LYS A 65 -16.55 -1.14 15.90
CA LYS A 65 -16.44 0.22 15.38
C LYS A 65 -16.65 0.22 13.86
N ARG A 66 -17.61 1.01 13.36
CA ARG A 66 -18.02 1.07 11.94
C ARG A 66 -17.08 1.92 11.07
N TYR A 67 -15.80 1.97 11.38
CA TYR A 67 -14.83 2.75 10.61
C TYR A 67 -14.25 1.90 9.49
N LEU A 68 -14.12 2.50 8.29
CA LEU A 68 -13.35 1.89 7.21
C LEU A 68 -11.85 1.85 7.56
N ILE A 69 -11.38 2.90 8.25
CA ILE A 69 -10.04 3.04 8.81
C ILE A 69 -10.22 3.67 10.20
N GLY A 70 -9.83 2.95 11.25
CA GLY A 70 -10.07 3.36 12.62
C GLY A 70 -9.22 4.56 13.06
N PRO A 71 -9.66 5.27 14.13
CA PRO A 71 -8.96 6.44 14.64
C PRO A 71 -7.52 6.15 15.11
N GLY A 72 -7.20 4.90 15.47
CA GLY A 72 -5.87 4.50 15.92
C GLY A 72 -4.78 4.63 14.85
N VAL A 73 -5.14 4.43 13.57
CA VAL A 73 -4.20 4.46 12.43
C VAL A 73 -4.48 5.59 11.43
N TYR A 74 -5.53 6.37 11.64
CA TYR A 74 -5.98 7.40 10.70
C TYR A 74 -4.91 8.45 10.38
N ASN A 75 -4.11 8.86 11.38
CA ASN A 75 -3.04 9.83 11.17
C ASN A 75 -1.91 9.28 10.28
N GLN A 76 -1.60 8.00 10.41
CA GLN A 76 -0.60 7.30 9.60
C GLN A 76 -1.14 7.10 8.18
N TYR A 77 -2.43 6.76 8.05
CA TYR A 77 -3.12 6.68 6.78
C TYR A 77 -3.01 7.98 5.98
N ILE A 78 -3.40 9.13 6.56
CA ILE A 78 -3.36 10.41 5.84
C ILE A 78 -1.93 10.81 5.44
N LYS A 79 -0.93 10.51 6.27
CA LYS A 79 0.49 10.78 5.95
C LYS A 79 0.94 9.97 4.74
N LEU A 80 0.69 8.67 4.73
CA LEU A 80 1.07 7.80 3.62
C LEU A 80 0.26 8.08 2.37
N LEU A 81 -1.04 8.37 2.50
CA LEU A 81 -1.91 8.75 1.40
C LEU A 81 -1.34 9.96 0.67
N LYS A 82 -1.07 11.05 1.38
CA LYS A 82 -0.48 12.27 0.78
C LYS A 82 0.87 11.99 0.10
N LEU A 83 1.72 11.20 0.75
CA LEU A 83 3.05 10.87 0.24
C LEU A 83 2.97 10.05 -1.06
N VAL A 84 2.25 8.92 -1.03
CA VAL A 84 2.16 7.98 -2.14
C VAL A 84 1.36 8.56 -3.30
N THR A 85 0.22 9.22 -3.04
CA THR A 85 -0.56 9.92 -4.06
C THR A 85 0.26 11.02 -4.72
N GLY A 86 1.01 11.82 -3.96
CA GLY A 86 1.85 12.88 -4.50
C GLY A 86 2.98 12.32 -5.37
N ILE A 87 3.68 11.29 -4.90
CA ILE A 87 4.74 10.63 -5.67
C ILE A 87 4.15 10.04 -6.97
N ALA A 88 3.07 9.26 -6.89
CA ALA A 88 2.47 8.61 -8.06
C ALA A 88 1.97 9.63 -9.10
N ALA A 89 1.35 10.73 -8.66
CA ALA A 89 0.92 11.80 -9.54
C ALA A 89 2.09 12.45 -10.28
N ILE A 90 3.17 12.78 -9.55
CA ILE A 90 4.38 13.37 -10.13
C ILE A 90 5.04 12.37 -11.10
N THR A 91 5.19 11.11 -10.69
CA THR A 91 5.80 10.07 -11.53
C THR A 91 5.06 9.89 -12.84
N LEU A 92 3.74 9.69 -12.82
CA LEU A 92 2.97 9.51 -14.06
C LEU A 92 2.88 10.79 -14.88
N GLY A 93 2.79 11.96 -14.24
CA GLY A 93 2.85 13.25 -14.92
C GLY A 93 4.18 13.45 -15.65
N CYS A 94 5.32 13.17 -15.01
CA CYS A 94 6.64 13.24 -15.63
C CYS A 94 6.80 12.23 -16.77
N ILE A 95 6.28 11.01 -16.61
CA ILE A 95 6.23 10.01 -17.68
C ILE A 95 5.43 10.53 -18.87
N ALA A 96 4.27 11.14 -18.63
CA ALA A 96 3.44 11.73 -19.68
C ALA A 96 4.11 12.92 -20.39
N ILE A 97 4.80 13.80 -19.64
CA ILE A 97 5.61 14.89 -20.22
C ILE A 97 6.68 14.28 -21.13
N PHE A 98 7.41 13.28 -20.64
CA PHE A 98 8.44 12.63 -21.42
C PHE A 98 7.84 12.04 -22.71
N THR A 99 6.75 11.29 -22.61
CA THR A 99 6.11 10.73 -23.81
C THR A 99 5.56 11.80 -24.75
N GLY A 100 5.02 12.91 -24.27
CA GLY A 100 4.44 13.94 -25.12
C GLY A 100 5.50 14.78 -25.84
N VAL A 101 6.59 15.12 -25.15
CA VAL A 101 7.72 15.89 -25.72
C VAL A 101 8.56 15.03 -26.65
N PHE A 102 8.76 13.77 -26.27
CA PHE A 102 9.57 12.82 -27.01
C PHE A 102 8.71 11.81 -27.76
N ASN A 103 7.44 12.11 -28.07
CA ASN A 103 6.65 11.23 -28.92
C ASN A 103 7.19 11.36 -30.34
N PHE A 104 7.94 10.35 -30.77
CA PHE A 104 8.74 10.40 -32.00
C PHE A 104 7.96 10.07 -33.28
N SER A 105 6.69 9.70 -33.15
CA SER A 105 5.83 9.25 -34.26
C SER A 105 4.91 10.35 -34.79
N ASP A 106 4.54 11.32 -33.96
CA ASP A 106 3.64 12.41 -34.34
C ASP A 106 3.88 13.65 -33.45
N VAL A 107 3.88 14.85 -34.04
CA VAL A 107 4.03 16.09 -33.26
C VAL A 107 2.70 16.37 -32.59
N GLN A 108 2.55 15.91 -31.35
CA GLN A 108 1.38 16.23 -30.54
C GLN A 108 1.27 17.75 -30.37
N LYS A 109 0.04 18.27 -30.47
CA LYS A 109 -0.18 19.69 -30.22
C LYS A 109 0.10 19.99 -28.73
N PRO A 110 0.64 21.17 -28.39
CA PRO A 110 0.92 21.52 -26.99
C PRO A 110 -0.28 21.33 -26.04
N GLN A 111 -1.49 21.55 -26.54
CA GLN A 111 -2.74 21.35 -25.80
C GLN A 111 -3.02 19.88 -25.44
N GLU A 112 -2.64 18.93 -26.30
CA GLU A 112 -2.83 17.48 -26.08
C GLU A 112 -1.85 16.99 -25.02
N ILE A 113 -0.59 17.44 -25.08
CA ILE A 113 0.44 17.13 -24.07
C ILE A 113 -0.02 17.59 -22.69
N VAL A 114 -0.55 18.80 -22.56
CA VAL A 114 -1.06 19.31 -21.28
C VAL A 114 -2.21 18.45 -20.76
N SER A 115 -3.15 18.06 -21.63
CA SER A 115 -4.26 17.20 -21.27
C SER A 115 -3.80 15.81 -20.80
N ASP A 116 -2.86 15.20 -21.51
CA ASP A 116 -2.28 13.90 -21.18
C ASP A 116 -1.55 13.94 -19.84
N VAL A 117 -0.79 14.99 -19.57
CA VAL A 117 -0.06 15.17 -18.30
C VAL A 117 -1.01 15.32 -17.12
N ILE A 118 -2.06 16.14 -17.26
CA ILE A 118 -3.07 16.30 -16.21
C ILE A 118 -3.79 14.97 -15.97
N SER A 119 -4.18 14.28 -17.04
CA SER A 119 -4.88 12.99 -16.96
C SER A 119 -4.00 11.92 -16.30
N ALA A 120 -2.73 11.84 -16.67
CA ALA A 120 -1.77 10.90 -16.09
C ALA A 120 -1.49 11.20 -14.62
N ALA A 121 -1.32 12.48 -14.26
CA ALA A 121 -1.13 12.88 -12.86
C ALA A 121 -2.36 12.57 -12.01
N MET A 122 -3.57 12.84 -12.52
CA MET A 122 -4.83 12.44 -11.86
C MET A 122 -4.93 10.92 -11.72
N GLY A 123 -4.63 10.17 -12.78
CA GLY A 123 -4.61 8.71 -12.75
C GLY A 123 -3.63 8.19 -11.70
N GLY A 124 -2.43 8.76 -11.62
CA GLY A 124 -1.42 8.40 -10.62
C GLY A 124 -1.89 8.70 -9.21
N ALA A 125 -2.51 9.87 -9.00
CA ALA A 125 -3.11 10.23 -7.72
C ALA A 125 -4.22 9.24 -7.30
N MET A 126 -5.11 8.89 -8.22
CA MET A 126 -6.20 7.94 -7.98
C MET A 126 -5.68 6.53 -7.67
N GLN A 127 -4.69 6.05 -8.42
CA GLN A 127 -4.06 4.74 -8.17
C GLN A 127 -3.36 4.73 -6.81
N GLY A 128 -2.55 5.76 -6.51
CA GLY A 128 -1.89 5.89 -5.22
C GLY A 128 -2.88 5.92 -4.06
N ALA A 129 -3.98 6.67 -4.21
CA ALA A 129 -5.03 6.72 -3.21
C ALA A 129 -5.71 5.35 -3.03
N PHE A 130 -6.13 4.72 -4.13
CA PHE A 130 -6.79 3.42 -4.12
C PHE A 130 -5.96 2.35 -3.40
N TRP A 131 -4.69 2.18 -3.78
CA TRP A 131 -3.85 1.13 -3.21
C TRP A 131 -3.49 1.38 -1.76
N VAL A 132 -3.25 2.64 -1.35
CA VAL A 132 -3.02 2.97 0.07
C VAL A 132 -4.27 2.69 0.88
N THR A 133 -5.43 3.15 0.44
CA THR A 133 -6.70 2.90 1.14
C THR A 133 -6.98 1.41 1.24
N LEU A 134 -6.77 0.64 0.17
CA LEU A 134 -6.97 -0.80 0.16
C LEU A 134 -6.09 -1.51 1.20
N VAL A 135 -4.79 -1.18 1.28
CA VAL A 135 -3.88 -1.78 2.26
C VAL A 135 -4.31 -1.43 3.70
N PHE A 136 -4.72 -0.19 3.96
CA PHE A 136 -5.22 0.20 5.28
C PHE A 136 -6.52 -0.50 5.65
N ILE A 137 -7.44 -0.71 4.69
CA ILE A 137 -8.66 -1.49 4.90
C ILE A 137 -8.32 -2.93 5.27
N ILE A 138 -7.43 -3.59 4.51
CA ILE A 138 -7.04 -4.98 4.77
C ILE A 138 -6.39 -5.09 6.16
N MET A 139 -5.54 -4.13 6.52
CA MET A 139 -4.88 -4.08 7.82
C MET A 139 -5.87 -3.89 8.97
N GLU A 140 -6.80 -2.93 8.86
CA GLU A 140 -7.85 -2.67 9.86
C GLU A 140 -8.72 -3.92 10.07
N ARG A 141 -9.13 -4.57 8.96
CA ARG A 141 -9.96 -5.79 9.00
C ARG A 141 -9.22 -7.00 9.58
N SER A 142 -7.89 -7.01 9.48
CA SER A 142 -7.07 -8.10 10.03
C SER A 142 -6.79 -7.94 11.53
N GLY A 143 -7.16 -6.81 12.16
CA GLY A 143 -6.94 -6.56 13.60
C GLY A 143 -5.47 -6.36 14.01
N VAL A 144 -4.55 -6.32 13.04
CA VAL A 144 -3.09 -6.38 13.26
C VAL A 144 -2.58 -5.24 14.15
N HIS A 145 -3.21 -4.06 14.12
CA HIS A 145 -2.76 -2.92 14.91
C HIS A 145 -3.24 -2.93 16.37
N GLU A 146 -4.34 -3.60 16.69
CA GLU A 146 -4.93 -3.63 18.05
C GLU A 146 -4.25 -4.66 18.97
N GLY A 147 -3.18 -5.33 18.52
CA GLY A 147 -2.55 -6.43 19.26
C GLY A 147 -3.36 -7.73 19.23
N HIS A 148 -4.52 -7.72 18.57
CA HIS A 148 -5.28 -8.91 18.21
C HIS A 148 -4.62 -9.56 16.99
N SER A 149 -3.78 -10.55 17.24
CA SER A 149 -3.37 -11.44 16.16
C SER A 149 -4.63 -12.20 15.70
N PRO A 150 -4.94 -12.25 14.38
CA PRO A 150 -6.04 -13.07 13.88
C PRO A 150 -5.84 -14.57 14.17
N PHE A 151 -4.64 -14.96 14.66
CA PHE A 151 -4.28 -16.32 15.06
C PHE A 151 -4.18 -16.52 16.58
N LYS A 152 -4.34 -15.47 17.40
CA LYS A 152 -4.33 -15.55 18.88
C LYS A 152 -5.28 -14.53 19.51
N ASN A 153 -6.41 -15.04 20.03
CA ASN A 153 -7.28 -14.32 20.97
C ASN A 153 -6.63 -14.22 22.37
N LYS A 154 -5.50 -13.51 22.49
CA LYS A 154 -4.92 -13.22 23.81
C LYS A 154 -5.57 -11.94 24.37
N LYS A 155 -6.22 -12.04 25.54
CA LYS A 155 -6.66 -10.85 26.30
C LYS A 155 -5.43 -10.08 26.77
N TRP A 156 -5.47 -8.76 26.69
CA TRP A 156 -4.38 -7.89 27.11
C TRP A 156 -4.04 -8.11 28.59
N THR A 157 -2.75 -8.19 28.89
CA THR A 157 -2.18 -8.34 30.24
C THR A 157 -1.10 -7.28 30.47
N LEU A 158 -0.79 -6.97 31.74
CA LEU A 158 0.32 -6.07 32.10
C LEU A 158 1.68 -6.56 31.58
N GLU A 159 1.83 -7.85 31.29
CA GLU A 159 3.02 -8.42 30.65
C GLU A 159 3.13 -8.05 29.16
N ASP A 160 2.02 -7.64 28.52
CA ASP A 160 2.00 -7.13 27.14
C ASP A 160 2.45 -5.66 27.06
N LEU A 161 2.71 -5.02 28.20
CA LEU A 161 3.36 -3.70 28.23
C LEU A 161 4.74 -3.85 27.59
N LYS A 162 4.87 -3.32 26.38
CA LYS A 162 6.16 -3.30 25.70
C LYS A 162 7.15 -2.53 26.57
N ALA A 163 8.29 -3.16 26.87
CA ALA A 163 9.40 -2.47 27.50
C ALA A 163 9.71 -1.17 26.72
N ILE A 164 10.09 -0.12 27.44
CA ILE A 164 10.47 1.16 26.83
C ILE A 164 11.56 0.87 25.80
N PRO A 165 11.29 1.06 24.48
CA PRO A 165 12.27 0.67 23.49
C PRO A 165 13.48 1.58 23.58
N ASP A 166 14.67 1.00 23.64
CA ASP A 166 15.89 1.75 23.31
C ASP A 166 15.91 1.97 21.80
N TYR A 167 15.34 3.10 21.36
CA TYR A 167 15.12 3.42 19.95
C TYR A 167 16.40 3.71 19.17
N GLY A 168 17.59 3.66 19.78
CA GLY A 168 18.88 4.06 19.20
C GLY A 168 19.08 3.65 17.73
N LYS A 169 19.63 2.46 17.48
CA LYS A 169 19.98 1.99 16.12
C LYS A 169 18.85 1.23 15.40
N LYS A 170 17.74 0.94 16.08
CA LYS A 170 16.58 0.21 15.53
C LYS A 170 15.64 1.09 14.71
N LYS A 171 15.72 2.41 14.88
CA LYS A 171 14.83 3.38 14.23
C LYS A 171 15.01 3.38 12.72
N ILE A 172 13.90 3.31 12.00
CA ILE A 172 13.87 3.37 10.54
C ILE A 172 14.00 4.83 10.10
N SER A 173 14.92 5.11 9.17
CA SER A 173 15.09 6.44 8.60
C SER A 173 13.92 6.78 7.69
N ARG A 174 13.23 7.89 7.98
CA ARG A 174 12.11 8.38 7.17
C ARG A 174 12.52 8.71 5.74
N VAL A 175 13.72 9.26 5.56
CA VAL A 175 14.25 9.59 4.23
C VAL A 175 14.45 8.32 3.41
N SER A 176 15.04 7.28 4.03
CA SER A 176 15.23 5.98 3.37
C SER A 176 13.90 5.37 2.93
N THR A 177 12.87 5.40 3.78
CA THR A 177 11.53 4.90 3.45
C THR A 177 10.89 5.68 2.30
N THR A 178 11.00 7.02 2.30
CA THR A 178 10.47 7.83 1.20
C THR A 178 11.18 7.56 -0.12
N VAL A 179 12.51 7.40 -0.10
CA VAL A 179 13.28 7.06 -1.31
C VAL A 179 12.91 5.67 -1.82
N GLU A 180 12.73 4.69 -0.93
CA GLU A 180 12.25 3.34 -1.28
C GLU A 180 10.87 3.40 -1.96
N ILE A 181 9.92 4.15 -1.38
CA ILE A 181 8.59 4.37 -1.98
C ILE A 181 8.71 4.98 -3.38
N PHE A 182 9.52 6.03 -3.51
CA PHE A 182 9.70 6.73 -4.78
C PHE A 182 10.19 5.79 -5.87
N PHE A 183 11.26 5.04 -5.63
CA PHE A 183 11.80 4.13 -6.62
C PHE A 183 10.86 2.96 -6.93
N THR A 184 10.18 2.40 -5.93
CA THR A 184 9.17 1.35 -6.16
C THR A 184 8.06 1.84 -7.07
N ILE A 185 7.49 3.03 -6.79
CA ILE A 185 6.43 3.61 -7.62
C ILE A 185 6.97 3.94 -9.02
N LEU A 186 8.15 4.56 -9.12
CA LEU A 186 8.79 4.90 -10.38
C LEU A 186 8.98 3.67 -11.27
N PHE A 187 9.66 2.63 -10.78
CA PHE A 187 9.95 1.44 -11.58
C PHE A 187 8.70 0.63 -11.87
N ALA A 188 7.79 0.44 -10.91
CA ALA A 188 6.53 -0.26 -11.17
C ALA A 188 5.70 0.47 -12.23
N SER A 189 5.59 1.80 -12.13
CA SER A 189 4.83 2.60 -13.08
C SER A 189 5.45 2.56 -14.48
N LEU A 190 6.77 2.68 -14.56
CA LEU A 190 7.51 2.63 -15.82
C LEU A 190 7.35 1.27 -16.50
N LEU A 191 7.52 0.16 -15.77
CA LEU A 191 7.41 -1.19 -16.33
C LEU A 191 5.97 -1.56 -16.72
N ILE A 192 4.96 -1.10 -15.98
CA ILE A 192 3.56 -1.47 -16.23
C ILE A 192 2.93 -0.58 -17.31
N PHE A 193 3.06 0.74 -17.20
CA PHE A 193 2.28 1.66 -18.03
C PHE A 193 3.02 2.12 -19.28
N ARG A 194 4.35 2.29 -19.21
CA ARG A 194 5.14 2.86 -20.31
C ARG A 194 6.54 2.21 -20.42
N PRO A 195 6.63 0.88 -20.62
CA PRO A 195 7.92 0.22 -20.74
C PRO A 195 8.70 0.66 -21.98
N GLU A 196 7.98 1.18 -22.98
CA GLU A 196 8.54 1.67 -24.24
C GLU A 196 9.52 2.83 -24.04
N ILE A 197 9.36 3.64 -22.98
CA ILE A 197 10.25 4.76 -22.63
C ILE A 197 11.67 4.27 -22.28
N ILE A 198 11.83 3.00 -21.91
CA ILE A 198 13.14 2.40 -21.71
C ILE A 198 13.69 2.01 -23.08
N GLY A 199 14.27 2.98 -23.76
CA GLY A 199 14.71 2.85 -25.15
C GLY A 199 15.96 3.67 -25.46
N VAL A 200 16.50 3.46 -26.65
CA VAL A 200 17.63 4.23 -27.18
C VAL A 200 17.17 4.96 -28.44
N SER A 201 17.51 6.25 -28.55
CA SER A 201 17.39 7.00 -29.79
C SER A 201 18.77 7.12 -30.42
N LEU A 202 18.94 6.61 -31.63
CA LEU A 202 20.12 6.83 -32.45
C LEU A 202 19.77 7.71 -33.63
N LYS A 203 20.73 8.53 -34.06
CA LYS A 203 20.53 9.49 -35.15
C LYS A 203 20.08 8.75 -36.41
N GLY A 204 18.84 8.97 -36.82
CA GLY A 204 18.27 8.44 -38.07
C GLY A 204 17.48 7.12 -37.95
N SER A 205 17.56 6.39 -36.84
CA SER A 205 16.86 5.09 -36.66
C SER A 205 15.51 5.20 -35.94
N GLY A 206 15.15 6.39 -35.45
CA GLY A 206 14.05 6.56 -34.51
C GLY A 206 14.35 5.97 -33.14
N PHE A 207 13.40 6.13 -32.21
CA PHE A 207 13.51 5.60 -30.85
C PHE A 207 13.11 4.13 -30.82
N VAL A 208 14.01 3.28 -30.32
CA VAL A 208 13.79 1.84 -30.26
C VAL A 208 13.71 1.40 -28.79
N PRO A 209 12.54 0.91 -28.33
CA PRO A 209 12.41 0.34 -26.99
C PRO A 209 13.35 -0.85 -26.80
N ILE A 210 14.04 -0.90 -25.65
CA ILE A 210 14.93 -1.99 -25.27
C ILE A 210 14.11 -3.23 -24.88
N LEU A 211 13.03 -3.02 -24.12
CA LEU A 211 12.18 -4.10 -23.63
C LEU A 211 11.04 -4.39 -24.60
N ASN A 212 10.68 -5.66 -24.72
CA ASN A 212 9.50 -6.10 -25.44
C ASN A 212 8.27 -5.95 -24.53
N ALA A 213 7.38 -5.00 -24.85
CA ALA A 213 6.20 -4.70 -24.07
C ALA A 213 5.22 -5.90 -23.97
N GLU A 214 5.10 -6.71 -25.01
CA GLU A 214 4.22 -7.87 -25.05
C GLU A 214 4.67 -8.93 -24.06
N ILE A 215 5.96 -9.27 -24.07
CA ILE A 215 6.54 -10.23 -23.13
C ILE A 215 6.49 -9.68 -21.71
N LEU A 216 6.81 -8.39 -21.52
CA LEU A 216 6.75 -7.75 -20.21
C LEU A 216 5.35 -7.79 -19.60
N SER A 217 4.30 -7.70 -20.42
CA SER A 217 2.90 -7.77 -19.96
C SER A 217 2.57 -9.08 -19.23
N THR A 218 3.26 -10.18 -19.56
CA THR A 218 3.13 -11.48 -18.90
C THR A 218 3.57 -11.41 -17.43
N TYR A 219 4.49 -10.51 -17.08
CA TYR A 219 4.99 -10.33 -15.72
C TYR A 219 4.23 -9.27 -14.91
N THR A 220 3.34 -8.51 -15.53
CA THR A 220 2.60 -7.40 -14.90
C THR A 220 1.89 -7.81 -13.62
N VAL A 221 1.22 -8.96 -13.60
CA VAL A 221 0.54 -9.46 -12.39
C VAL A 221 1.52 -9.68 -11.24
N GLY A 222 2.69 -10.26 -11.52
CA GLY A 222 3.75 -10.45 -10.54
C GLY A 222 4.30 -9.11 -10.01
N ILE A 223 4.53 -8.14 -10.90
CA ILE A 223 5.00 -6.80 -10.54
C ILE A 223 3.97 -6.09 -9.65
N VAL A 224 2.68 -6.14 -10.00
CA VAL A 224 1.59 -5.53 -9.22
C VAL A 224 1.48 -6.18 -7.85
N LEU A 225 1.50 -7.51 -7.75
CA LEU A 225 1.45 -8.22 -6.48
C LEU A 225 2.62 -7.84 -5.57
N LEU A 226 3.84 -7.78 -6.10
CA LEU A 226 5.00 -7.33 -5.35
C LEU A 226 4.90 -5.86 -4.93
N ALA A 227 4.38 -4.99 -5.78
CA ALA A 227 4.15 -3.59 -5.43
C ALA A 227 3.15 -3.43 -4.27
N ILE A 228 2.07 -4.22 -4.26
CA ILE A 228 1.10 -4.26 -3.16
C ILE A 228 1.75 -4.75 -1.85
N VAL A 229 2.54 -5.83 -1.92
CA VAL A 229 3.27 -6.36 -0.75
C VAL A 229 4.28 -5.33 -0.23
N SER A 230 5.02 -4.67 -1.12
CA SER A 230 5.94 -3.58 -0.77
C SER A 230 5.22 -2.45 -0.04
N LEU A 231 4.05 -2.03 -0.54
CA LEU A 231 3.22 -1.02 0.11
C LEU A 231 2.77 -1.45 1.51
N GLY A 232 2.39 -2.72 1.69
CA GLY A 232 2.07 -3.29 3.00
C GLY A 232 3.24 -3.25 3.98
N ILE A 233 4.44 -3.59 3.53
CA ILE A 233 5.67 -3.50 4.34
C ILE A 233 5.95 -2.04 4.72
N LEU A 234 5.73 -1.09 3.81
CA LEU A 234 5.91 0.34 4.07
C LEU A 234 4.91 0.90 5.08
N VAL A 235 3.66 0.44 5.01
CA VAL A 235 2.63 0.74 6.03
C VAL A 235 3.10 0.21 7.40
N TRP A 236 3.62 -1.02 7.45
CA TRP A 236 4.19 -1.59 8.67
C TRP A 236 5.35 -0.74 9.21
N LYS A 237 6.33 -0.39 8.36
CA LYS A 237 7.47 0.48 8.70
C LYS A 237 7.03 1.85 9.24
N THR A 238 5.88 2.36 8.80
CA THR A 238 5.35 3.67 9.21
C THR A 238 4.63 3.62 10.56
N ILE A 239 3.89 2.56 10.82
CA ILE A 239 3.16 2.35 12.09
C ILE A 239 4.14 1.96 13.20
N TYR A 240 5.06 1.06 12.89
CA TYR A 240 6.11 0.61 13.81
C TYR A 240 7.48 1.00 13.23
N PRO A 241 7.98 2.21 13.53
CA PRO A 241 9.20 2.78 12.94
C PRO A 241 10.49 2.17 13.51
N TYR A 242 10.46 0.87 13.81
CA TYR A 242 11.56 0.10 14.35
C TYR A 242 11.61 -1.30 13.73
N TRP A 243 12.82 -1.81 13.54
CA TRP A 243 13.02 -3.17 13.05
C TRP A 243 12.59 -4.20 14.09
N SER A 244 11.64 -5.06 13.72
CA SER A 244 11.19 -6.21 14.48
C SER A 244 11.44 -7.48 13.67
N ILE A 245 11.57 -8.63 14.34
CA ILE A 245 11.83 -9.92 13.66
C ILE A 245 10.75 -10.21 12.60
N PRO A 246 9.44 -10.03 12.86
CA PRO A 246 8.42 -10.24 11.83
C PRO A 246 8.57 -9.30 10.62
N LEU A 247 8.87 -8.01 10.87
CA LEU A 247 9.09 -7.04 9.79
C LEU A 247 10.33 -7.38 8.95
N ALA A 248 11.42 -7.81 9.60
CA ALA A 248 12.62 -8.25 8.90
C ALA A 248 12.38 -9.52 8.07
N ALA A 249 11.61 -10.48 8.59
CA ALA A 249 11.23 -11.69 7.86
C ALA A 249 10.33 -11.38 6.65
N ALA A 250 9.34 -10.49 6.82
CA ALA A 250 8.49 -10.04 5.72
C ALA A 250 9.29 -9.31 4.62
N ASN A 251 10.20 -8.41 5.02
CA ASN A 251 11.09 -7.71 4.09
C ASN A 251 12.02 -8.69 3.34
N ALA A 252 12.59 -9.67 4.05
CA ALA A 252 13.42 -10.70 3.44
C ALA A 252 12.62 -11.59 2.46
N GLY A 253 11.39 -11.98 2.81
CA GLY A 253 10.51 -12.74 1.92
C GLY A 253 10.14 -11.97 0.65
N PHE A 254 9.81 -10.68 0.78
CA PHE A 254 9.58 -9.77 -0.35
C PHE A 254 10.81 -9.65 -1.25
N ASN A 255 11.98 -9.48 -0.64
CA ASN A 255 13.28 -9.43 -1.32
C ASN A 255 13.56 -10.70 -2.13
N ILE A 256 13.33 -11.87 -1.54
CA ILE A 256 13.45 -13.17 -2.24
C ILE A 256 12.47 -13.25 -3.41
N ALA A 257 11.20 -12.92 -3.20
CA ALA A 257 10.19 -12.98 -4.25
C ALA A 257 10.51 -12.04 -5.43
N THR A 258 11.02 -10.85 -5.12
CA THR A 258 11.48 -9.87 -6.14
C THR A 258 12.69 -10.38 -6.90
N ALA A 259 13.67 -10.99 -6.23
CA ALA A 259 14.83 -11.62 -6.87
C ALA A 259 14.41 -12.77 -7.79
N VAL A 260 13.45 -13.60 -7.36
CA VAL A 260 12.91 -14.70 -8.17
C VAL A 260 12.22 -14.16 -9.43
N LEU A 261 11.36 -13.14 -9.30
CA LEU A 261 10.72 -12.52 -10.46
C LEU A 261 11.75 -11.95 -11.44
N MET A 262 12.77 -11.26 -10.93
CA MET A 262 13.84 -10.71 -11.76
C MET A 262 14.60 -11.80 -12.52
N LEU A 263 14.89 -12.94 -11.87
CA LEU A 263 15.55 -14.07 -12.52
C LEU A 263 14.70 -14.69 -13.63
N PHE A 264 13.38 -14.78 -13.45
CA PHE A 264 12.49 -15.23 -14.52
C PHE A 264 12.48 -14.26 -15.69
N MET A 265 12.39 -12.95 -15.43
CA MET A 265 12.41 -11.92 -16.46
C MET A 265 13.72 -11.92 -17.25
N VAL A 266 14.87 -12.00 -16.57
CA VAL A 266 16.20 -11.96 -17.22
C VAL A 266 16.53 -13.23 -17.99
N ARG A 267 15.95 -14.38 -17.61
CA ARG A 267 16.12 -15.64 -18.33
C ARG A 267 15.29 -15.73 -19.61
N ASP A 268 14.21 -14.96 -19.72
CA ASP A 268 13.42 -14.91 -20.94
C ASP A 268 14.19 -14.16 -22.03
N THR A 269 14.65 -14.89 -23.04
CA THR A 269 15.41 -14.33 -24.17
C THR A 269 14.57 -13.35 -25.00
N ASN A 270 13.24 -13.44 -24.94
CA ASN A 270 12.33 -12.60 -25.71
C ASN A 270 11.98 -11.29 -25.00
N ILE A 271 12.41 -11.10 -23.74
CA ILE A 271 12.13 -9.87 -22.99
C ILE A 271 12.79 -8.65 -23.62
N VAL A 272 13.85 -8.86 -24.41
CA VAL A 272 14.56 -7.83 -25.15
C VAL A 272 13.93 -7.71 -26.52
N ASN A 273 13.69 -6.48 -26.95
CA ASN A 273 13.14 -6.20 -28.26
C ASN A 273 14.14 -6.60 -29.36
N VAL A 274 13.72 -7.45 -30.28
CA VAL A 274 14.57 -7.91 -31.40
C VAL A 274 15.05 -6.74 -32.27
N LYS A 275 14.23 -5.69 -32.44
CA LYS A 275 14.64 -4.48 -33.18
C LYS A 275 15.83 -3.78 -32.51
N PHE A 276 15.86 -3.78 -31.19
CA PHE A 276 16.97 -3.21 -30.44
C PHE A 276 18.26 -4.04 -30.63
N LEU A 277 18.14 -5.37 -30.73
CA LEU A 277 19.30 -6.24 -30.98
C LEU A 277 19.88 -6.03 -32.38
N HIS A 278 19.05 -5.87 -33.41
CA HIS A 278 19.51 -5.52 -34.76
C HIS A 278 20.15 -4.13 -34.81
N LEU A 279 19.62 -3.16 -34.06
CA LEU A 279 20.23 -1.85 -33.94
C LEU A 279 21.66 -1.91 -33.38
N LEU A 280 21.91 -2.80 -32.41
CA LEU A 280 23.25 -3.04 -31.88
C LEU A 280 24.14 -3.81 -32.86
N GLU A 281 23.59 -4.74 -33.63
CA GLU A 281 24.28 -5.45 -34.72
C GLU A 281 24.89 -4.46 -35.71
N ASP A 282 24.07 -3.54 -36.22
CA ASP A 282 24.47 -2.50 -37.19
C ASP A 282 25.56 -1.57 -36.64
N LEU A 283 25.57 -1.31 -35.33
CA LEU A 283 26.54 -0.41 -34.69
C LEU A 283 27.87 -1.07 -34.33
N THR A 284 27.89 -2.38 -34.11
CA THR A 284 29.04 -3.07 -33.50
C THR A 284 29.81 -3.95 -34.48
N ASN A 285 29.32 -4.12 -35.72
CA ASN A 285 29.85 -5.07 -36.72
C ASN A 285 29.93 -6.52 -36.19
N LEU A 286 29.23 -6.82 -35.09
CA LEU A 286 29.07 -8.17 -34.55
C LEU A 286 27.86 -8.83 -35.21
N THR A 287 27.81 -10.15 -35.19
CA THR A 287 26.61 -10.89 -35.62
C THR A 287 25.50 -10.79 -34.58
N LEU A 288 24.23 -10.87 -34.99
CA LEU A 288 23.08 -10.86 -34.07
C LEU A 288 23.20 -11.85 -32.90
N SER A 289 23.76 -13.04 -33.16
CA SER A 289 23.96 -14.07 -32.12
C SER A 289 25.00 -13.65 -31.08
N GLN A 290 26.09 -13.00 -31.50
CA GLN A 290 27.10 -12.45 -30.60
C GLN A 290 26.54 -11.29 -29.75
N VAL A 291 25.80 -10.37 -30.38
CA VAL A 291 25.14 -9.25 -29.69
C VAL A 291 24.14 -9.76 -28.65
N THR A 292 23.29 -10.71 -29.04
CA THR A 292 22.28 -11.31 -28.14
C THR A 292 22.95 -11.97 -26.94
N LEU A 293 24.03 -12.74 -27.17
CA LEU A 293 24.77 -13.40 -26.10
C LEU A 293 25.43 -12.40 -25.14
N LEU A 294 26.05 -11.33 -25.67
CA LEU A 294 26.68 -10.29 -24.85
C LEU A 294 25.64 -9.54 -24.02
N TRP A 295 24.50 -9.19 -24.63
CA TRP A 295 23.40 -8.54 -23.94
C TRP A 295 22.82 -9.41 -22.83
N GLN A 296 22.55 -10.68 -23.13
CA GLN A 296 22.04 -11.64 -22.14
C GLN A 296 23.01 -11.83 -20.98
N ARG A 297 24.32 -11.89 -21.24
CA ARG A 297 25.36 -11.90 -20.19
C ARG A 297 25.32 -10.62 -19.35
N GLY A 298 25.15 -9.47 -19.98
CA GLY A 298 24.98 -8.18 -19.30
C GLY A 298 23.78 -8.18 -18.36
N LEU A 299 22.62 -8.65 -18.82
CA LEU A 299 21.42 -8.79 -17.99
C LEU A 299 21.62 -9.76 -16.81
N MET A 300 22.33 -10.87 -17.03
CA MET A 300 22.66 -11.82 -15.96
C MET A 300 23.60 -11.21 -14.90
N ILE A 301 24.59 -10.40 -15.31
CA ILE A 301 25.46 -9.66 -14.38
C ILE A 301 24.63 -8.64 -13.59
N PHE A 302 23.75 -7.89 -14.26
CA PHE A 302 22.83 -6.96 -13.61
C PHE A 302 21.94 -7.65 -12.58
N ALA A 303 21.36 -8.81 -12.93
CA ALA A 303 20.57 -9.61 -12.01
C ALA A 303 21.39 -10.09 -10.81
N ALA A 304 22.63 -10.54 -11.02
CA ALA A 304 23.52 -10.97 -9.94
C ALA A 304 23.82 -9.81 -8.97
N VAL A 305 24.13 -8.62 -9.48
CA VAL A 305 24.36 -7.42 -8.67
C VAL A 305 23.10 -7.04 -7.88
N PHE A 306 21.92 -7.07 -8.52
CA PHE A 306 20.66 -6.80 -7.85
C PHE A 306 20.39 -7.80 -6.71
N ILE A 307 20.61 -9.09 -6.95
CA ILE A 307 20.44 -10.14 -5.93
C ILE A 307 21.38 -9.90 -4.75
N ILE A 308 22.63 -9.49 -5.00
CA ILE A 308 23.57 -9.14 -3.93
C ILE A 308 23.03 -7.97 -3.10
N ILE A 309 22.52 -6.92 -3.74
CA ILE A 309 21.92 -5.77 -3.04
C ILE A 309 20.74 -6.21 -2.17
N VAL A 310 19.85 -7.04 -2.72
CA VAL A 310 18.67 -7.59 -2.04
C VAL A 310 19.05 -8.47 -0.84
N ILE A 311 20.12 -9.26 -0.96
CA ILE A 311 20.67 -10.05 0.15
C ILE A 311 21.23 -9.14 1.23
N ILE A 312 22.01 -8.11 0.87
CA ILE A 312 22.58 -7.16 1.81
C ILE A 312 21.47 -6.43 2.58
N ASP A 313 20.42 -5.98 1.91
CA ASP A 313 19.27 -5.32 2.54
C ASP A 313 18.55 -6.25 3.53
N SER A 314 18.30 -7.50 3.11
CA SER A 314 17.67 -8.53 3.97
C SER A 314 18.49 -8.78 5.23
N ILE A 315 19.81 -8.93 5.08
CA ILE A 315 20.75 -9.13 6.18
C ILE A 315 20.78 -7.90 7.10
N ALA A 316 20.83 -6.69 6.53
CA ALA A 316 20.82 -5.45 7.29
C ALA A 316 19.55 -5.29 8.13
N GLY A 317 18.38 -5.67 7.61
CA GLY A 317 17.13 -5.70 8.36
C GLY A 317 17.19 -6.62 9.59
N VAL A 318 17.72 -7.84 9.41
CA VAL A 318 17.88 -8.81 10.51
C VAL A 318 18.91 -8.35 11.55
N PHE A 319 20.04 -7.79 11.13
CA PHE A 319 21.06 -7.28 12.06
C PHE A 319 20.54 -6.10 12.89
N LYS A 320 19.74 -5.21 12.30
CA LYS A 320 19.10 -4.09 13.01
C LYS A 320 18.08 -4.57 14.05
N CYS A 321 17.52 -5.78 13.93
CA CYS A 321 16.66 -6.36 14.97
C CYS A 321 17.44 -6.86 16.20
N LYS A 322 18.63 -7.45 15.99
CA LYS A 322 19.42 -8.13 17.04
C LYS A 322 20.22 -7.20 17.95
N ARG A 323 20.48 -5.96 17.54
CA ARG A 323 21.14 -4.91 18.34
C ARG A 323 20.09 -3.94 18.84
#